data_AF-A0A1B9AVV1-F1
#
_entry.id   AF-A0A1B9AVV1-F1
#
_cell.length_a   1.000
_cell.length_b   1.000
_cell.length_c   1.000
_cell.angle_alpha   90.00
_cell.angle_beta   90.00
_cell.angle_gamma   90.00
#
_symmetry.space_group_name_H-M   'P 1'
#
loop_
_entity.id
_entity.type
_entity.pdbx_description
1 polymer ?
#
loop_
_entity_poly.entity_id
_entity_poly.type
_entity_poly.pdbx_seq_one_letter_code
_entity_poly.pdbx_strand_id
1 'polypeptide(L)' 'MTPIDVEHRIATYFFHRYLPEKVLIELESTLLPLCLMVEEEGEIDKDELVKIALDIIEHHLEGKDFK' A
#
# COMPACT_ATOMS: atom_id res chain seq x y z
N MET A 1 8.46 -15.53 15.63
CA MET A 1 8.49 -14.22 14.97
C MET A 1 9.78 -14.16 14.17
N THR A 2 9.67 -14.26 12.86
CA THR A 2 10.75 -14.22 11.88
C THR A 2 11.05 -12.76 11.49
N PRO A 3 12.19 -12.47 10.83
CA PRO A 3 12.48 -11.11 10.35
C PRO A 3 11.37 -10.52 9.48
N ILE A 4 10.80 -11.31 8.57
CA ILE A 4 9.70 -10.86 7.69
C ILE A 4 8.42 -10.55 8.47
N ASP A 5 8.13 -11.29 9.55
CA ASP A 5 7.02 -10.96 10.44
C ASP A 5 7.22 -9.61 11.12
N VAL A 6 8.47 -9.27 11.49
CA VAL A 6 8.80 -7.98 12.10
C VAL A 6 8.63 -6.86 11.09
N GLU A 7 9.13 -7.03 9.87
CA GLU A 7 8.99 -6.05 8.78
C GLU A 7 7.53 -5.77 8.44
N HIS A 8 6.71 -6.81 8.27
CA HIS A 8 5.27 -6.65 8.01
C HIS A 8 4.57 -5.89 9.13
N ARG A 9 4.88 -6.21 10.40
CA ARG A 9 4.30 -5.47 11.53
C ARG A 9 4.71 -4.00 11.51
N ILE A 10 5.98 -3.70 11.26
CA ILE A 10 6.46 -2.31 11.14
C ILE A 10 5.70 -1.59 10.03
N ALA A 11 5.58 -2.19 8.85
CA ALA A 11 4.87 -1.61 7.71
C ALA A 11 3.38 -1.34 8.04
N THR A 12 2.67 -2.31 8.61
CA THR A 12 1.28 -2.15 9.04
C THR A 12 1.13 -1.00 10.03
N TYR A 13 1.95 -0.95 11.09
CA TYR A 13 1.89 0.14 12.06
C TYR A 13 2.26 1.48 11.46
N PHE A 14 3.23 1.52 10.55
CA PHE A 14 3.62 2.74 9.86
C PHE A 14 2.46 3.28 9.03
N PHE A 15 1.82 2.42 8.23
CA PHE A 15 0.70 2.81 7.38
C PHE A 15 -0.48 3.36 8.18
N HIS A 16 -0.95 2.64 9.19
CA HIS A 16 -2.10 3.11 9.99
C HIS A 16 -1.78 4.34 10.85
N ARG A 17 -0.51 4.64 11.14
CA ARG A 17 -0.13 5.75 12.01
C ARG A 17 0.26 7.02 11.25
N TYR A 18 0.95 6.90 10.13
CA TYR A 18 1.59 8.04 9.44
C TYR A 18 0.93 8.40 8.12
N LEU A 19 0.23 7.48 7.44
CA LEU A 19 -0.51 7.85 6.24
C LEU A 19 -1.80 8.59 6.62
N PRO A 20 -2.08 9.73 5.97
CA PRO A 20 -3.38 10.38 6.11
C PRO A 20 -4.50 9.43 5.69
N GLU A 21 -5.62 9.46 6.42
CA GLU A 21 -6.79 8.60 6.18
C GLU A 21 -7.25 8.64 4.71
N LYS A 22 -7.25 9.82 4.09
CA LYS A 22 -7.60 9.98 2.66
C LYS A 22 -6.71 9.14 1.73
N VAL A 23 -5.43 8.99 2.04
CA VAL A 23 -4.49 8.20 1.23
C VAL A 23 -4.77 6.70 1.42
N LEU A 24 -5.06 6.29 2.66
CA LEU A 24 -5.44 4.90 2.94
C LEU A 24 -6.74 4.52 2.22
N ILE A 25 -7.75 5.39 2.24
CA ILE A 25 -9.01 5.18 1.52
C ILE A 25 -8.76 5.04 0.02
N GLU A 26 -7.91 5.88 -0.56
CA GLU A 26 -7.60 5.85 -1.99
C GLU A 26 -6.85 4.57 -2.37
N LEU A 27 -5.84 4.18 -1.59
CA LEU A 27 -5.12 2.92 -1.75
C LEU A 27 -6.09 1.72 -1.74
N GLU A 28 -6.96 1.63 -0.73
CA GLU A 28 -7.94 0.55 -0.62
C GLU A 28 -8.92 0.56 -1.80
N SER A 29 -9.47 1.72 -2.16
CA SER A 29 -10.42 1.84 -3.27
C SER A 29 -9.82 1.49 -4.63
N THR A 30 -8.51 1.66 -4.80
CA THR A 30 -7.80 1.39 -6.06
C THR A 30 -7.31 -0.05 -6.11
N LEU A 31 -6.69 -0.54 -5.04
CA LEU A 31 -6.01 -1.83 -5.03
C LEU A 31 -6.95 -3.00 -4.72
N LEU A 32 -7.95 -2.85 -3.84
CA LEU A 32 -8.86 -3.94 -3.49
C LEU A 32 -9.61 -4.49 -4.71
N PRO A 33 -10.17 -3.67 -5.63
CA PRO A 33 -10.79 -4.19 -6.83
C PRO A 33 -9.81 -4.98 -7.70
N LEU A 34 -8.57 -4.50 -7.85
CA LEU A 34 -7.55 -5.19 -8.64
C LEU A 34 -7.23 -6.57 -8.06
N CYS A 35 -7.18 -6.71 -6.73
CA CYS A 35 -6.99 -8.00 -6.06
C CYS A 35 -8.22 -8.92 -6.20
N LEU A 36 -9.44 -8.37 -6.23
CA LEU A 36 -10.69 -9.14 -6.26
C LEU A 36 -11.15 -9.53 -7.68
N MET A 37 -10.65 -8.85 -8.70
CA MET A 37 -11.01 -9.08 -10.11
C MET A 37 -10.22 -10.23 -10.75
N VAL A 38 -9.25 -10.80 -10.03
CA VAL A 38 -8.43 -11.89 -10.54
C VAL A 38 -9.08 -13.23 -10.16
N GLU A 39 -9.32 -14.08 -11.15
CA GLU A 39 -9.98 -15.37 -10.96
C GLU A 39 -9.08 -16.37 -10.19
N GLU A 40 -7.76 -16.22 -10.29
CA GLU A 40 -6.76 -17.00 -9.54
C GLU A 40 -5.75 -16.11 -8.79
N GLU A 41 -5.51 -16.37 -7.50
CA GLU A 41 -4.55 -15.60 -6.66
C GLU A 41 -3.11 -15.56 -7.22
N GLY A 42 -2.75 -16.49 -8.11
CA GLY A 42 -1.44 -16.57 -8.76
C GLY A 42 -1.25 -15.64 -9.96
N GLU A 43 -2.32 -15.04 -10.49
CA GLU A 43 -2.28 -14.12 -11.63
C GLU A 43 -2.16 -12.64 -11.19
N ILE A 44 -2.21 -12.37 -9.89
CA ILE A 44 -2.01 -11.03 -9.34
C ILE A 44 -0.52 -10.67 -9.44
N ASP A 45 -0.19 -9.68 -10.28
CA ASP A 45 1.12 -9.06 -10.29
C ASP A 45 1.31 -8.15 -9.07
N LYS A 46 1.91 -8.72 -8.02
CA LYS A 46 2.17 -8.03 -6.76
C LYS A 46 3.12 -6.85 -6.92
N ASP A 47 4.09 -6.94 -7.84
CA ASP A 47 5.04 -5.86 -8.09
C ASP A 47 4.32 -4.67 -8.72
N GLU A 48 3.36 -4.92 -9.60
CA GLU A 48 2.52 -3.86 -10.18
C GLU A 48 1.61 -3.19 -9.14
N LEU A 49 0.98 -3.98 -8.25
CA LEU A 49 0.20 -3.40 -7.15
C LEU A 49 1.04 -2.51 -6.23
N VAL A 50 2.29 -2.90 -5.96
CA VAL A 50 3.22 -2.09 -5.17
C VAL A 50 3.57 -0.79 -5.89
N LYS A 51 3.83 -0.81 -7.20
CA LYS A 51 4.07 0.42 -7.97
C LYS A 51 2.88 1.38 -7.92
N ILE A 52 1.67 0.87 -8.16
CA ILE A 52 0.45 1.68 -8.08
C ILE A 52 0.30 2.31 -6.68
N ALA A 53 0.58 1.54 -5.62
CA ALA A 53 0.54 2.05 -4.26
C ALA A 53 1.55 3.18 -4.05
N LEU A 54 2.79 3.02 -4.53
CA LEU A 54 3.83 4.04 -4.43
C LEU A 54 3.45 5.30 -5.19
N ASP A 55 2.90 5.19 -6.40
CA ASP A 55 2.47 6.35 -7.20
C ASP A 55 1.38 7.16 -6.47
N ILE A 56 0.40 6.49 -5.86
CA ILE A 56 -0.66 7.15 -5.06
C ILE A 56 -0.06 7.88 -3.86
N ILE A 57 0.85 7.21 -3.15
CA ILE A 57 1.50 7.73 -1.96
C ILE A 57 2.39 8.92 -2.33
N GLU A 58 3.22 8.79 -3.36
CA GLU A 58 4.08 9.87 -3.87
C GLU A 58 3.25 11.06 -4.31
N HIS A 59 2.18 10.87 -5.10
CA HIS A 59 1.29 11.96 -5.51
C HIS A 59 0.71 12.73 -4.31
N HIS A 60 0.39 12.03 -3.22
CA HIS A 60 -0.14 12.63 -2.00
C HIS A 60 0.91 13.29 -1.10
N LEU A 61 2.17 12.90 -1.26
CA LEU A 61 3.31 13.37 -0.47
C LEU A 61 4.21 14.35 -1.23
N GLU A 62 4.07 14.46 -2.55
CA GLU A 62 4.67 15.51 -3.37
C GLU A 62 4.21 16.88 -2.83
N GLY A 63 5.15 17.59 -2.20
CA GLY A 63 4.91 18.87 -1.51
C GLY A 63 4.94 18.81 0.02
N LYS A 64 5.13 17.63 0.64
CA LYS A 64 5.40 17.49 2.08
C LYS A 64 6.82 16.97 2.31
N ASP A 65 7.73 17.89 2.61
CA ASP A 65 9.00 17.54 3.26
C ASP A 65 8.68 16.81 4.58
N PHE A 66 9.05 15.54 4.69
CA PHE A 66 9.18 14.89 5.99
C PHE A 66 10.44 15.45 6.65
N LYS A 67 10.29 16.57 7.37
CA LYS A 67 11.30 17.12 8.28
C LYS A 67 11.11 16.61 9.70
#